data_AF-A0A935LME8-F1
#
_entry.id   AF-A0A935LME8-F1
#
_cell.length_a   1.000
_cell.length_b   1.000
_cell.length_c   1.000
_cell.angle_alpha   90.00
_cell.angle_beta   90.00
_cell.angle_gamma   90.00
#
_symmetry.space_group_name_H-M   'P 1'
#
loop_
_entity.id
_entity.type
_entity.pdbx_description
1 polymer ?
#
loop_
_entity_poly.entity_id
_entity_poly.type
_entity_poly.pdbx_seq_one_letter_code
_entity_poly.pdbx_strand_id
1 'polypeptide(L)'
;MDKNTKYVGQPIFSQILSLIDDSLIQSACKTHQADKFSKKLCFKDHLTTMLYCVFARCTSLREVQAGLELCEGKLNHLNLERVPPRSTLSDGNKNRTSDVFGTLYQSLYQKYKHIISDSLLKQNIASKLYSSNTFRAKERLFLYYLGQQ
;
A
#
# COMPACT_ATOMS: atom_id res chain seq x y z
N MET A 1 -32.70 8.48 13.87
CA MET A 1 -32.37 9.02 12.53
C MET A 1 -30.90 8.78 12.28
N ASP A 2 -30.64 7.85 11.39
CA ASP A 2 -29.32 7.37 11.01
C ASP A 2 -28.58 8.48 10.24
N LYS A 3 -27.52 9.04 10.82
CA LYS A 3 -26.69 10.05 10.15
C LYS A 3 -25.66 9.32 9.30
N ASN A 4 -26.12 8.81 8.15
CA ASN A 4 -25.23 8.35 7.10
C ASN A 4 -24.53 9.58 6.49
N THR A 5 -23.46 10.04 7.13
CA THR A 5 -22.55 11.08 6.63
C THR A 5 -21.80 10.53 5.44
N LYS A 6 -22.48 10.50 4.29
CA LYS A 6 -21.90 10.17 3.00
C LYS A 6 -20.69 11.08 2.77
N TYR A 7 -19.55 10.43 2.61
CA TYR A 7 -18.20 10.89 2.34
C TYR A 7 -18.06 11.73 1.05
N VAL A 8 -18.81 12.82 0.92
CA VAL A 8 -18.67 13.74 -0.22
C VAL A 8 -17.52 14.71 0.09
N GLY A 9 -16.31 14.32 -0.32
CA GLY A 9 -15.10 15.15 -0.19
C GLY A 9 -13.83 14.38 0.19
N GLN A 10 -13.94 13.14 0.67
CA GLN A 10 -12.77 12.33 1.02
C GLN A 10 -12.24 11.60 -0.22
N PRO A 11 -10.94 11.73 -0.56
CA PRO A 11 -10.35 11.03 -1.69
C PRO A 11 -10.55 9.52 -1.59
N ILE A 12 -10.84 8.85 -2.72
CA ILE A 12 -11.04 7.38 -2.78
C ILE A 12 -9.86 6.65 -2.13
N PHE A 13 -8.64 7.13 -2.34
CA PHE A 13 -7.44 6.56 -1.73
C PHE A 13 -7.48 6.59 -0.20
N SER A 14 -7.97 7.68 0.40
CA SER A 14 -8.12 7.80 1.85
C SER A 14 -9.17 6.83 2.40
N GLN A 15 -10.25 6.62 1.65
CA GLN A 15 -11.27 5.63 1.99
C GLN A 15 -10.67 4.21 1.97
N ILE A 16 -9.86 3.88 0.95
CA ILE A 16 -9.17 2.59 0.87
C ILE A 16 -8.19 2.41 2.04
N LEU A 17 -7.41 3.43 2.38
CA LEU A 17 -6.52 3.37 3.55
C LEU A 17 -7.28 3.16 4.85
N SER A 18 -8.47 3.74 4.99
CA SER A 18 -9.31 3.55 6.18
C SER A 18 -9.85 2.13 6.35
N LEU A 19 -9.83 1.31 5.29
CA LEU A 19 -10.16 -0.12 5.35
C LEU A 19 -8.98 -0.98 5.86
N ILE A 20 -7.78 -0.41 5.98
CA ILE A 20 -6.63 -1.13 6.51
C ILE A 20 -6.58 -0.89 8.02
N ASP A 21 -6.83 -1.92 8.82
CA ASP A 21 -6.79 -1.75 10.27
C ASP A 21 -5.38 -1.47 10.78
N ASP A 22 -5.26 -0.42 11.59
CA ASP A 22 -4.01 -0.06 12.25
C ASP A 22 -3.50 -1.19 13.16
N SER A 23 -4.39 -1.99 13.76
CA SER A 23 -3.98 -3.14 14.58
C SER A 23 -3.27 -4.22 13.77
N LEU A 24 -3.71 -4.46 12.52
CA LEU A 24 -3.08 -5.42 11.62
C LEU A 24 -1.74 -4.90 11.10
N ILE A 25 -1.64 -3.59 10.80
CA ILE A 25 -0.38 -2.94 10.44
C ILE A 25 0.64 -3.08 11.59
N GLN A 26 0.22 -2.80 12.82
CA GLN A 26 1.09 -2.92 14.00
C GLN A 26 1.51 -4.37 14.26
N SER A 27 0.59 -5.33 14.09
CA SER A 27 0.89 -6.77 14.25
C SER A 27 1.93 -7.24 13.23
N ALA A 28 1.74 -6.89 11.95
CA ALA A 28 2.70 -7.22 10.89
C ALA A 28 4.06 -6.54 11.13
N CYS A 29 4.06 -5.25 11.50
CA CYS A 29 5.29 -4.52 11.81
C CYS A 29 6.07 -5.18 12.96
N LYS A 30 5.39 -5.56 14.05
CA LYS A 30 6.01 -6.23 15.20
C LYS A 30 6.57 -7.60 14.83
N THR A 31 5.81 -8.39 14.08
CA THR A 31 6.20 -9.76 13.66
C THR A 31 7.48 -9.74 12.84
N HIS A 32 7.61 -8.77 11.92
CA HIS A 32 8.77 -8.66 11.02
C HIS A 32 9.82 -7.65 11.48
N GLN A 33 9.64 -7.03 12.66
CA GLN A 33 10.50 -5.94 13.16
C GLN A 33 10.73 -4.84 12.11
N ALA A 34 9.70 -4.50 11.33
CA ALA A 34 9.83 -3.69 10.11
C ALA A 34 10.31 -2.25 10.34
N ASP A 35 10.20 -1.74 11.57
CA ASP A 35 10.65 -0.40 11.95
C ASP A 35 11.97 -0.38 12.73
N LYS A 36 12.61 -1.54 12.96
CA LYS A 36 13.85 -1.66 13.75
C LYS A 36 14.98 -0.74 13.26
N PHE A 37 15.15 -0.63 11.94
CA PHE A 37 16.22 0.17 11.33
C PHE A 37 15.71 1.49 10.75
N SER A 38 14.41 1.77 10.85
CA SER A 38 13.76 2.86 10.14
C SER A 38 13.48 4.03 11.07
N LYS A 39 14.41 4.99 11.14
CA LYS A 39 14.30 6.16 12.05
C LYS A 39 13.31 7.24 11.59
N LYS A 40 13.08 7.35 10.27
CA LYS A 40 12.42 8.52 9.65
C LYS A 40 11.18 8.19 8.83
N LEU A 41 10.93 6.91 8.58
CA LEU A 41 9.85 6.38 7.76
C LEU A 41 9.32 5.18 8.51
N CYS A 42 8.12 5.25 9.08
CA CYS A 42 7.51 4.10 9.75
C CYS A 42 6.90 3.14 8.73
N PHE A 43 6.58 1.92 9.14
CA PHE A 43 6.01 0.91 8.23
C PHE A 43 4.68 1.38 7.64
N LYS A 44 3.85 2.06 8.43
CA LYS A 44 2.59 2.66 7.97
C LYS A 44 2.82 3.68 6.85
N ASP A 45 3.77 4.59 7.01
CA ASP A 45 4.09 5.61 6.00
C ASP A 45 4.67 4.98 4.72
N HIS A 46 5.49 3.94 4.90
CA HIS A 46 6.05 3.18 3.78
C HIS A 46 4.96 2.43 3.03
N LEU A 47 4.03 1.79 3.74
CA LEU A 47 2.86 1.14 3.17
C LEU A 47 2.01 2.11 2.37
N THR A 48 1.66 3.26 2.94
CA THR A 48 0.92 4.31 2.23
C THR A 48 1.65 4.74 0.97
N THR A 49 2.97 4.95 1.05
CA THR A 49 3.77 5.38 -0.11
C THR A 49 3.80 4.31 -1.20
N MET A 50 3.94 3.04 -0.82
CA MET A 50 3.92 1.92 -1.76
C MET A 50 2.54 1.73 -2.40
N LEU A 51 1.46 1.90 -1.64
CA LEU A 51 0.10 1.91 -2.20
C LEU A 51 -0.07 3.06 -3.18
N TYR A 52 0.32 4.29 -2.80
CA TYR A 52 0.27 5.45 -3.69
C TYR A 52 1.00 5.17 -5.01
N CYS A 53 2.20 4.61 -4.96
CA CYS A 53 2.98 4.21 -6.13
C CYS A 53 2.19 3.27 -7.06
N VAL A 54 1.51 2.26 -6.51
CA VAL A 54 0.71 1.31 -7.29
C VAL A 54 -0.50 1.97 -7.95
N PHE A 55 -1.20 2.85 -7.22
CA PHE A 55 -2.38 3.58 -7.70
C PHE A 55 -2.03 4.62 -8.77
N ALA A 56 -0.99 5.41 -8.53
CA ALA A 56 -0.49 6.43 -9.45
C ALA A 56 0.30 5.83 -10.62
N ARG A 57 0.55 4.51 -10.61
CA ARG A 57 1.34 3.77 -11.61
C ARG A 57 2.76 4.33 -11.75
N CYS A 58 3.34 4.81 -10.65
CA CYS A 58 4.70 5.30 -10.65
C CYS A 58 5.67 4.16 -10.99
N THR A 59 6.65 4.47 -11.83
CA THR A 59 7.68 3.55 -12.29
C THR A 59 9.04 3.89 -11.71
N SER A 60 9.17 4.98 -10.94
CA SER A 60 10.40 5.39 -10.26
C SER A 60 10.16 6.07 -8.91
N LEU A 61 11.15 5.98 -7.99
CA LEU A 61 11.10 6.72 -6.73
C LEU A 61 11.02 8.24 -6.92
N ARG A 62 11.54 8.75 -8.05
CA ARG A 62 11.42 10.17 -8.42
C ARG A 62 9.97 10.52 -8.73
N GLU A 63 9.27 9.69 -9.50
CA GLU A 63 7.84 9.89 -9.79
C GLU A 63 6.98 9.79 -8.53
N VAL A 64 7.30 8.86 -7.62
CA VAL A 64 6.62 8.75 -6.32
C VAL A 64 6.80 10.02 -5.51
N GLN A 65 8.03 10.51 -5.35
CA GLN A 65 8.29 11.73 -4.58
C GLN A 65 7.61 12.95 -5.22
N ALA A 66 7.79 13.16 -6.52
CA ALA A 66 7.17 14.27 -7.23
C ALA A 66 5.62 14.23 -7.15
N GLY A 67 5.04 13.04 -7.27
CA GLY A 67 3.60 12.85 -7.15
C GLY A 67 3.08 13.17 -5.73
N LEU A 68 3.83 12.78 -4.69
CA LEU A 68 3.50 13.11 -3.31
C LEU A 68 3.69 14.59 -3.00
N GLU A 69 4.72 15.24 -3.55
CA GLU A 69 4.96 16.70 -3.45
C GLU A 69 3.82 17.49 -4.10
N LEU A 70 3.35 17.07 -5.27
CA LEU A 70 2.15 17.66 -5.89
C LEU A 70 0.89 17.49 -5.00
N CYS A 71 0.89 16.49 -4.13
CA CYS A 71 -0.17 16.23 -3.17
C CYS A 71 0.11 16.84 -1.78
N GLU A 72 1.17 17.64 -1.59
CA GLU A 72 1.65 18.10 -0.28
C GLU A 72 0.56 18.79 0.55
N GLY A 73 -0.22 19.68 -0.07
CA GLY A 73 -1.38 20.35 0.56
C GLY A 73 -2.58 19.44 0.86
N LYS A 74 -2.51 18.16 0.49
CA LYS A 74 -3.56 17.12 0.64
C LYS A 74 -3.02 15.85 1.32
N LEU A 75 -1.80 15.87 1.88
CA LEU A 75 -1.17 14.69 2.50
C LEU A 75 -1.93 14.16 3.71
N ASN A 76 -2.65 15.03 4.42
CA ASN A 76 -3.56 14.61 5.49
C ASN A 76 -4.57 13.55 5.00
N HIS A 77 -4.99 13.60 3.74
CA HIS A 77 -5.85 12.57 3.16
C HIS A 77 -5.12 11.26 2.86
N LEU A 78 -3.80 11.29 2.70
CA LEU A 78 -2.96 10.10 2.53
C LEU A 78 -2.51 9.53 3.88
N ASN A 79 -2.84 10.15 5.02
CA ASN A 79 -2.29 9.81 6.33
C ASN A 79 -0.74 9.90 6.37
N LEU A 80 -0.16 10.87 5.64
CA LEU A 80 1.27 11.20 5.71
C LEU A 80 1.43 12.58 6.33
N GLU A 81 2.34 12.72 7.29
CA GLU A 81 2.68 14.01 7.89
C GLU A 81 3.56 14.87 6.96
N ARG A 82 4.43 14.20 6.20
CA ARG A 82 5.36 14.84 5.27
C ARG A 82 5.67 13.90 4.10
N VAL A 83 6.13 14.47 2.98
CA VAL A 83 6.66 13.65 1.89
C VAL A 83 7.97 13.01 2.34
N PRO A 84 8.09 11.67 2.31
CA PRO A 84 9.35 11.00 2.62
C PRO A 84 10.40 11.29 1.54
N PRO A 85 11.63 11.70 1.91
CA PRO A 85 12.70 11.93 0.93
C PRO A 85 13.02 10.64 0.13
N ARG A 86 13.38 10.77 -1.15
CA ARG A 86 13.76 9.63 -1.99
C ARG A 86 14.84 8.74 -1.40
N SER A 87 15.85 9.32 -0.73
CA SER A 87 16.89 8.53 -0.04
C SER A 87 16.28 7.68 1.08
N THR A 88 15.37 8.25 1.87
CA THR A 88 14.66 7.54 2.94
C THR A 88 13.74 6.44 2.39
N LEU A 89 13.08 6.67 1.25
CA LEU A 89 12.30 5.62 0.58
C LEU A 89 13.19 4.49 0.04
N SER A 90 14.33 4.83 -0.56
CA SER A 90 15.31 3.86 -1.03
C SER A 90 15.83 3.00 0.13
N ASP A 91 16.22 3.63 1.24
CA ASP A 91 16.68 2.94 2.45
C ASP A 91 15.56 2.07 3.04
N GLY A 92 14.32 2.55 3.03
CA GLY A 92 13.15 1.78 3.45
C GLY A 92 12.92 0.53 2.62
N ASN A 93 13.08 0.62 1.30
CA ASN A 93 12.97 -0.53 0.38
C ASN A 93 14.11 -1.54 0.61
N LYS A 94 15.33 -1.07 0.88
CA LYS A 94 16.48 -1.95 1.11
C LYS A 94 16.40 -2.69 2.45
N ASN A 95 15.95 -2.01 3.49
CA ASN A 95 15.99 -2.52 4.85
C ASN A 95 14.72 -3.28 5.28
N ARG A 96 13.65 -3.25 4.49
CA ARG A 96 12.42 -4.01 4.77
C ARG A 96 12.20 -5.10 3.75
N THR A 97 12.02 -6.31 4.23
CA THR A 97 11.64 -7.45 3.40
C THR A 97 10.20 -7.29 2.90
N SER A 98 9.89 -7.89 1.75
CA SER A 98 8.53 -7.94 1.20
C SER A 98 7.54 -8.67 2.13
N ASP A 99 8.04 -9.51 3.03
CA ASP A 99 7.25 -10.42 3.85
C ASP A 99 6.31 -9.71 4.82
N VAL A 100 6.69 -8.51 5.29
CA VAL A 100 5.81 -7.68 6.13
C VAL A 100 4.55 -7.27 5.37
N PHE A 101 4.67 -6.93 4.08
CA PHE A 101 3.54 -6.59 3.22
C PHE A 101 2.68 -7.82 2.93
N GLY A 102 3.30 -8.97 2.67
CA GLY A 102 2.60 -10.25 2.47
C GLY A 102 1.81 -10.68 3.70
N THR A 103 2.38 -10.52 4.89
CA THR A 103 1.72 -10.85 6.17
C THR A 103 0.53 -9.93 6.44
N LEU A 104 0.68 -8.63 6.17
CA LEU A 104 -0.42 -7.68 6.26
C LEU A 104 -1.54 -8.03 5.27
N TYR A 105 -1.18 -8.32 4.01
CA TYR A 105 -2.13 -8.74 2.98
C TYR A 105 -2.90 -9.99 3.40
N GLN A 106 -2.21 -11.02 3.90
CA GLN A 106 -2.84 -12.26 4.34
C GLN A 106 -3.80 -12.02 5.52
N SER A 107 -3.43 -11.13 6.44
CA SER A 107 -4.27 -10.75 7.58
C SER A 107 -5.53 -10.01 7.14
N LEU A 108 -5.39 -9.03 6.24
CA LEU A 108 -6.52 -8.31 5.63
C LEU A 108 -7.43 -9.27 4.84
N TYR A 109 -6.84 -10.18 4.07
CA TYR A 109 -7.60 -11.19 3.34
C TYR A 109 -8.42 -12.04 4.30
N GLN A 110 -7.84 -12.56 5.39
CA GLN A 110 -8.59 -13.35 6.37
C GLN A 110 -9.72 -12.56 7.05
N LYS A 111 -9.51 -11.25 7.29
CA LYS A 111 -10.55 -10.37 7.83
C LYS A 111 -11.69 -10.17 6.84
N TYR A 112 -11.39 -9.76 5.61
CA TYR A 112 -12.41 -9.39 4.63
C TYR A 112 -12.89 -10.55 3.76
N LYS A 113 -12.33 -11.76 3.90
CA LYS A 113 -12.69 -12.91 3.05
C LYS A 113 -14.17 -13.14 3.00
N HIS A 114 -14.90 -13.00 4.10
CA HIS A 114 -16.34 -13.28 4.16
C HIS A 114 -17.18 -12.21 3.44
N ILE A 115 -16.70 -10.96 3.39
CA ILE A 115 -17.33 -9.86 2.66
C ILE A 115 -16.99 -9.94 1.16
N ILE A 116 -15.78 -10.42 0.84
CA ILE A 116 -15.30 -10.56 -0.54
C ILE A 116 -15.71 -11.92 -1.14
N SER A 117 -16.07 -12.90 -0.31
CA SER A 117 -16.51 -14.25 -0.71
C SER A 117 -17.99 -14.27 -1.04
N ASP A 118 -18.36 -13.52 -2.07
CA ASP A 118 -19.52 -13.84 -2.89
C ASP A 118 -19.01 -14.11 -4.30
N SER A 119 -18.49 -15.32 -4.55
CA SER A 119 -18.26 -15.84 -5.90
C SER A 119 -17.38 -14.99 -6.86
N LEU A 120 -16.47 -14.15 -6.35
CA LEU A 120 -15.63 -13.28 -7.18
C LEU A 120 -14.34 -13.98 -7.65
N LEU A 121 -14.56 -14.87 -8.62
CA LEU A 121 -13.74 -15.14 -9.82
C LEU A 121 -13.91 -16.62 -10.17
N LYS A 122 -14.89 -16.92 -11.04
CA LYS A 122 -14.83 -18.17 -11.83
C LYS A 122 -13.39 -18.31 -12.34
N GLN A 123 -12.76 -19.48 -12.19
CA GLN A 123 -11.35 -19.70 -12.56
C GLN A 123 -11.01 -19.19 -13.98
N ASN A 124 -11.99 -19.13 -14.86
CA ASN A 124 -11.91 -18.59 -16.23
C ASN A 124 -11.74 -17.05 -16.32
N ILE A 125 -12.22 -16.29 -15.34
CA ILE A 125 -12.02 -14.83 -15.24
C ILE A 125 -10.69 -14.55 -14.52
N ALA A 126 -10.35 -15.34 -13.50
CA ALA A 126 -9.02 -15.29 -12.88
C ALA A 126 -7.94 -15.54 -13.94
N SER A 127 -8.06 -16.60 -14.75
CA SER A 127 -7.10 -16.92 -15.82
C SER A 127 -7.05 -15.86 -16.93
N LYS A 128 -8.18 -15.21 -17.26
CA LYS A 128 -8.23 -14.06 -18.19
C LYS A 128 -7.60 -12.79 -17.61
N LEU A 129 -7.75 -12.53 -16.32
CA LEU A 129 -7.06 -11.42 -15.62
C LEU A 129 -5.57 -11.69 -15.45
N TYR A 130 -5.16 -12.96 -15.33
CA TYR A 130 -3.74 -13.37 -15.42
C TYR A 130 -3.16 -13.16 -16.83
N SER A 131 -3.98 -13.25 -17.88
CA SER A 131 -3.56 -13.02 -19.27
C SER A 131 -3.59 -11.55 -19.71
N SER A 132 -4.36 -10.69 -19.05
CA SER A 132 -4.34 -9.25 -19.29
C SER A 132 -3.28 -8.59 -18.41
N ASN A 133 -2.05 -8.60 -18.92
CA ASN A 133 -0.86 -7.93 -18.42
C ASN A 133 -1.13 -6.63 -17.63
N THR A 134 -1.24 -6.70 -16.29
CA THR A 134 -0.89 -5.56 -15.43
C THR A 134 -0.54 -5.96 -14.00
N PHE A 135 -1.14 -7.02 -13.42
CA PHE A 135 -0.91 -7.33 -11.99
C PHE A 135 0.36 -8.17 -11.72
N ARG A 136 0.65 -9.20 -12.54
CA ARG A 136 1.87 -10.03 -12.38
C ARG A 136 3.15 -9.33 -12.86
N ALA A 137 3.04 -8.42 -13.83
CA ALA A 137 4.13 -7.53 -14.21
C ALA A 137 4.39 -6.46 -13.13
N LYS A 138 3.35 -6.07 -12.36
CA LYS A 138 3.48 -5.19 -11.21
C LYS A 138 4.00 -5.88 -9.97
N GLU A 139 3.68 -7.16 -9.73
CA GLU A 139 4.33 -7.96 -8.69
C GLU A 139 5.81 -8.20 -9.05
N ARG A 140 6.14 -8.41 -10.33
CA ARG A 140 7.54 -8.37 -10.79
C ARG A 140 8.17 -6.98 -10.65
N LEU A 141 7.46 -5.88 -10.89
CA LEU A 141 7.98 -4.52 -10.63
C LEU A 141 8.09 -4.21 -9.13
N PHE A 142 7.20 -4.73 -8.29
CA PHE A 142 7.20 -4.60 -6.83
C PHE A 142 8.33 -5.43 -6.22
N LEU A 143 8.54 -6.66 -6.70
CA LEU A 143 9.68 -7.52 -6.38
C LEU A 143 10.99 -7.03 -7.04
N TYR A 144 10.93 -6.36 -8.19
CA TYR A 144 12.08 -5.69 -8.82
C TYR A 144 12.45 -4.42 -8.05
N TYR A 145 11.48 -3.65 -7.55
CA TYR A 145 11.73 -2.51 -6.67
C TYR A 145 12.17 -2.90 -5.25
N LEU A 146 11.82 -4.11 -4.81
CA LEU A 146 12.32 -4.72 -3.57
C LEU A 146 13.61 -5.53 -3.79
N GLY A 147 13.98 -5.83 -5.04
CA GLY A 147 15.06 -6.75 -5.41
C GLY A 147 16.18 -6.16 -6.26
N GLN A 148 16.13 -4.88 -6.65
CA GLN A 148 17.25 -4.19 -7.28
C GLN A 148 18.13 -3.56 -6.19
N GLN A 149 19.22 -4.26 -5.88
CA GLN A 149 20.43 -3.69 -5.27
C GLN A 149 21.26 -2.97 -6.33
#